data_AF-A0A0G4PFR0-F1
#
_entry.id   AF-A0A0G4PFR0-F1
#
_cell.length_a   1.000
_cell.length_b   1.000
_cell.length_c   1.000
_cell.angle_alpha   90.00
_cell.angle_beta   90.00
_cell.angle_gamma   90.00
#
_symmetry.space_group_name_H-M   'P 1'
#
loop_
_entity.id
_entity.type
_entity.pdbx_description
1 polymer ?
#
loop_
_entity_poly.entity_id
_entity_poly.type
_entity_poly.pdbx_seq_one_letter_code
_entity_poly.pdbx_strand_id
1 'polypeptide(L)'
;MASKSQDPPPNTWIASDGSPLQGYHWMRIDPKVQPNYWVQRKKVCECRDHFSSQWPVDHVIIQLPVCAFRCPYCTALDNLEKEDRPCPGRVKRHISAAHIRRQGDFYVGLQITLADSS
;
A
#
# COMPACT_ATOMS: atom_id res chain seq x y z
N MET A 1 41.11 -7.64 19.30
CA MET A 1 39.77 -8.27 19.36
C MET A 1 38.86 -7.43 18.50
N ALA A 2 38.29 -8.02 17.45
CA ALA A 2 37.47 -7.33 16.46
C ALA A 2 36.03 -7.18 16.96
N SER A 3 35.52 -5.95 17.04
CA SER A 3 34.10 -5.67 17.20
C SER A 3 33.56 -5.21 15.86
N LYS A 4 32.92 -6.15 15.17
CA LYS A 4 32.22 -5.98 13.90
C LYS A 4 30.98 -5.11 14.16
N SER A 5 31.04 -3.83 13.80
CA SER A 5 29.85 -2.99 13.77
C SER A 5 28.86 -3.56 12.78
N GLN A 6 27.71 -3.95 13.28
CA GLN A 6 26.62 -4.56 12.54
C GLN A 6 25.98 -3.46 11.69
N ASP A 7 26.23 -3.47 10.38
CA ASP A 7 25.46 -2.68 9.42
C ASP A 7 23.95 -2.87 9.67
N PRO A 8 23.15 -1.80 9.58
CA PRO A 8 21.70 -1.95 9.60
C PRO A 8 21.27 -2.94 8.50
N PRO A 9 20.24 -3.76 8.72
CA PRO A 9 19.82 -4.72 7.71
C PRO A 9 19.60 -3.99 6.39
N PRO A 10 20.04 -4.56 5.24
CA PRO A 10 19.80 -3.94 3.97
C PRO A 10 18.30 -3.84 3.81
N ASN A 11 17.84 -2.61 3.81
CA ASN A 11 16.75 -2.09 3.03
C ASN A 11 16.74 -2.78 1.64
N THR A 12 16.30 -4.04 1.53
CA THR A 12 16.36 -4.86 0.30
C THR A 12 15.27 -4.40 -0.66
N TRP A 13 15.42 -3.18 -1.13
CA TRP A 13 14.58 -2.54 -2.12
C TRP A 13 15.14 -2.74 -3.52
N ILE A 14 15.84 -3.85 -3.81
CA ILE A 14 16.17 -4.34 -5.15
C ILE A 14 16.19 -5.87 -5.07
N ALA A 15 15.42 -6.59 -5.90
CA ALA A 15 15.61 -8.02 -6.07
C ALA A 15 16.93 -8.24 -6.84
N SER A 16 17.76 -9.17 -6.39
CA SER A 16 19.12 -9.38 -6.92
C SER A 16 19.19 -9.71 -8.43
N ASP A 17 18.04 -9.96 -9.06
CA ASP A 17 17.85 -10.35 -10.46
C ASP A 17 17.35 -9.19 -11.36
N GLY A 18 17.11 -8.00 -10.82
CA GLY A 18 16.60 -6.86 -11.59
C GLY A 18 15.08 -6.84 -11.81
N SER A 19 14.33 -7.73 -11.16
CA SER A 19 12.87 -7.74 -11.20
C SER A 19 12.24 -6.53 -10.49
N PRO A 20 11.08 -6.02 -10.95
CA PRO A 20 10.45 -4.85 -10.34
C PRO A 20 10.06 -5.12 -8.89
N LEU A 21 10.35 -4.14 -8.04
CA LEU A 21 10.09 -4.19 -6.61
C LEU A 21 8.59 -4.20 -6.33
N GLN A 22 8.08 -5.40 -6.08
CA GLN A 22 6.73 -5.62 -5.61
C GLN A 22 6.72 -5.46 -4.09
N GLY A 23 5.80 -4.63 -3.59
CA GLY A 23 5.40 -4.70 -2.19
C GLY A 23 4.32 -5.76 -2.01
N TYR A 24 4.17 -6.31 -0.80
CA TYR A 24 3.14 -7.32 -0.50
C TYR A 24 1.72 -6.93 -0.95
N HIS A 25 1.42 -5.63 -1.05
CA HIS A 25 0.11 -5.10 -1.40
C HIS A 25 0.14 -4.09 -2.55
N TRP A 26 1.25 -4.00 -3.30
CA TRP A 26 1.32 -3.10 -4.45
C TRP A 26 2.38 -3.54 -5.46
N MET A 27 2.16 -3.16 -6.71
CA MET A 27 3.10 -3.38 -7.81
C MET A 27 3.24 -2.12 -8.65
N ARG A 28 4.40 -1.95 -9.29
CA ARG A 28 4.61 -0.85 -10.25
C ARG A 28 3.80 -1.11 -11.52
N ILE A 29 3.25 -0.05 -12.10
CA ILE A 29 2.60 -0.13 -13.42
C ILE A 29 3.66 -0.25 -14.52
N ASP A 30 4.70 0.58 -14.45
CA ASP A 30 5.86 0.52 -15.32
C ASP A 30 7.08 0.15 -14.46
N PRO A 31 7.80 -0.96 -14.76
CA PRO A 31 8.99 -1.34 -14.01
C PRO A 31 10.09 -0.28 -13.99
N LYS A 32 10.11 0.62 -14.99
CA LYS A 32 11.09 1.71 -15.14
C LYS A 32 10.76 2.94 -14.29
N VAL A 33 9.51 3.07 -13.82
CA VAL A 33 9.07 4.22 -13.04
C VAL A 33 9.04 3.85 -11.56
N GLN A 34 9.78 4.59 -10.74
CA GLN A 34 9.74 4.42 -9.28
C GLN A 34 8.70 5.35 -8.66
N PRO A 35 7.92 4.88 -7.66
CA PRO A 35 7.07 5.76 -6.89
C PRO A 35 7.92 6.77 -6.12
N ASN A 36 7.62 8.05 -6.31
CA ASN A 36 8.37 9.15 -5.71
C ASN A 36 7.86 9.50 -4.32
N TYR A 37 6.57 9.24 -4.06
CA TYR A 37 5.89 9.66 -2.84
C TYR A 37 5.29 8.48 -2.10
N TRP A 38 5.46 8.51 -0.78
CA TRP A 38 5.06 7.44 0.12
C TRP A 38 4.35 8.04 1.32
N VAL A 39 3.22 7.46 1.70
CA VAL A 39 2.56 7.81 2.96
C VAL A 39 3.03 6.90 4.10
N GLN A 40 2.84 7.38 5.33
CA GLN A 40 3.24 6.66 6.53
C GLN A 40 2.64 5.26 6.64
N ARG A 41 3.31 4.42 7.43
CA ARG A 41 2.90 3.04 7.66
C ARG A 41 1.52 2.97 8.29
N LYS A 42 0.56 2.40 7.59
CA LYS A 42 -0.83 2.28 8.06
C LYS A 42 -1.40 0.90 7.78
N LYS A 43 -2.13 0.35 8.76
CA LYS A 43 -2.91 -0.88 8.59
C LYS A 43 -4.21 -0.60 7.85
N VAL A 44 -4.55 -1.46 6.89
CA VAL A 44 -5.82 -1.43 6.16
C VAL A 44 -6.89 -2.34 6.77
N CYS A 45 -6.52 -3.18 7.74
CA CYS A 45 -7.39 -4.11 8.48
C CYS A 45 -6.78 -4.49 9.85
N GLU A 46 -7.48 -5.31 10.65
CA GLU A 46 -6.97 -5.86 11.93
C GLU A 46 -6.26 -7.21 11.83
N CYS A 47 -6.20 -7.85 10.66
CA CYS A 47 -5.52 -9.14 10.50
C CYS A 47 -4.06 -9.05 10.98
N ARG A 48 -3.60 -10.02 11.77
CA ARG A 48 -2.22 -10.07 12.28
C ARG A 48 -1.20 -10.20 11.14
N ASP A 49 -1.58 -10.92 10.09
CA ASP A 49 -0.75 -11.17 8.91
C ASP A 49 -0.62 -9.95 7.99
N HIS A 50 -1.52 -8.97 8.13
CA HIS A 50 -1.45 -7.71 7.39
C HIS A 50 -0.78 -6.62 8.23
N PHE A 51 0.55 -6.61 8.17
CA PHE A 51 1.38 -5.63 8.85
C PHE A 51 1.23 -4.23 8.24
N SER A 52 1.55 -3.22 9.06
CA SER A 52 1.55 -1.82 8.61
C SER A 52 2.54 -1.62 7.46
N SER A 53 2.00 -1.45 6.25
CA SER A 53 2.80 -1.19 5.04
C SER A 53 2.93 0.32 4.81
N GLN A 54 4.06 0.74 4.23
CA GLN A 54 4.11 2.04 3.56
C GLN A 54 3.35 1.92 2.24
N TRP A 55 2.63 2.98 1.87
CA TRP A 55 1.80 2.98 0.68
C TRP A 55 2.34 4.00 -0.31
N PRO A 56 2.79 3.56 -1.50
CA PRO A 56 3.14 4.47 -2.57
C PRO A 56 1.89 5.16 -3.12
N VAL A 57 2.01 6.39 -3.57
CA VAL A 57 0.86 7.19 -4.05
C VAL A 57 0.85 7.39 -5.57
N ASP A 58 1.97 7.14 -6.25
CA ASP A 58 2.13 7.40 -7.69
C ASP A 58 2.64 6.17 -8.46
N HIS A 59 2.15 6.01 -9.70
CA HIS A 59 2.60 5.00 -10.68
C HIS A 59 2.55 3.52 -10.22
N VAL A 60 1.60 3.20 -9.34
CA VAL A 60 1.45 1.86 -8.75
C VAL A 60 0.02 1.36 -8.83
N ILE A 61 -0.13 0.04 -8.83
CA ILE A 61 -1.39 -0.65 -8.55
C ILE A 61 -1.34 -1.12 -7.10
N ILE A 62 -2.30 -0.67 -6.30
CA ILE A 62 -2.51 -1.17 -4.94
C ILE A 62 -3.49 -2.33 -4.98
N GLN A 63 -3.09 -3.46 -4.39
CA GLN A 63 -3.92 -4.63 -4.17
C GLN A 63 -4.46 -4.59 -2.74
N LEU A 64 -5.71 -4.18 -2.59
CA LEU A 64 -6.35 -4.15 -1.27
C LEU A 64 -6.67 -5.58 -0.82
N PRO A 65 -6.27 -6.00 0.38
CA PRO A 65 -6.65 -7.31 0.89
C PRO A 65 -8.16 -7.38 1.08
N VAL A 66 -8.73 -8.58 0.93
CA VAL A 66 -10.19 -8.81 1.03
C VAL A 66 -10.75 -8.44 2.40
N CYS A 67 -9.92 -8.45 3.44
CA CYS A 67 -10.25 -8.04 4.80
C CYS A 67 -10.17 -6.51 5.02
N ALA A 68 -9.85 -5.71 4.00
CA ALA A 68 -9.63 -4.27 4.16
C ALA A 68 -10.92 -3.53 4.53
N PHE A 69 -10.80 -2.64 5.51
CA PHE A 69 -11.87 -1.70 5.90
C PHE A 69 -11.35 -0.29 6.21
N ARG A 70 -10.02 -0.08 6.31
CA ARG A 70 -9.40 1.25 6.46
C ARG A 70 -8.77 1.75 5.17
N CYS A 71 -8.78 3.07 4.99
CA CYS A 71 -8.06 3.73 3.90
C CYS A 71 -6.57 3.87 4.25
N PRO A 72 -5.64 3.50 3.37
CA PRO A 72 -4.21 3.71 3.61
C PRO A 72 -3.78 5.18 3.54
N TYR A 73 -4.55 6.05 2.88
CA TYR A 73 -4.17 7.43 2.57
C TYR A 73 -4.82 8.50 3.47
N CYS A 74 -5.86 8.16 4.23
CA CYS A 74 -6.47 9.08 5.19
C CYS A 74 -7.23 8.34 6.29
N THR A 75 -7.70 9.08 7.30
CA THR A 75 -8.37 8.54 8.49
C THR A 75 -9.90 8.46 8.37
N ALA A 76 -10.47 8.83 7.22
CA ALA A 76 -11.92 8.93 7.03
C ALA A 76 -12.69 7.61 7.26
N LEU A 77 -12.01 6.46 7.12
CA LEU A 77 -12.58 5.13 7.33
C LEU A 77 -12.10 4.46 8.63
N ASP A 78 -11.32 5.14 9.47
CA ASP A 78 -10.68 4.50 10.64
C ASP A 78 -11.66 4.24 11.78
N ASN A 79 -12.62 5.16 11.99
CA ASN A 79 -13.62 5.10 13.06
C ASN A 79 -14.94 4.46 12.60
N LEU A 80 -14.94 3.75 11.48
CA LEU A 80 -16.09 2.96 11.05
C LEU A 80 -16.13 1.64 11.84
N GLU A 81 -16.08 1.75 13.17
CA GLU A 81 -16.11 0.66 14.14
C GLU A 81 -17.44 -0.11 14.17
N LYS A 82 -18.40 0.23 13.28
CA LYS A 82 -19.78 -0.26 13.32
C LYS A 82 -20.15 -1.29 12.26
N GLU A 83 -19.27 -1.60 11.32
CA GLU A 83 -19.48 -2.71 10.39
C GLU A 83 -18.40 -3.74 10.67
N ASP A 84 -18.73 -4.73 11.50
CA ASP A 84 -17.90 -5.87 11.91
C ASP A 84 -17.54 -6.81 10.74
N ARG A 85 -17.39 -6.25 9.54
CA ARG A 85 -17.21 -6.96 8.28
C ARG A 85 -16.21 -6.24 7.38
N PRO A 86 -15.33 -7.00 6.73
CA PRO A 86 -14.52 -6.49 5.63
C PRO A 86 -15.38 -5.78 4.57
N CYS A 87 -14.94 -4.59 4.17
CA CYS A 87 -15.61 -3.79 3.15
C CYS A 87 -14.59 -3.24 2.13
N PRO A 88 -13.81 -4.11 1.47
CA PRO A 88 -12.74 -3.68 0.56
C PRO A 88 -13.28 -2.87 -0.63
N GLY A 89 -14.52 -3.13 -1.06
CA GLY A 89 -15.21 -2.34 -2.08
C GLY A 89 -15.51 -0.90 -1.63
N ARG A 90 -15.83 -0.69 -0.35
CA ARG A 90 -16.02 0.66 0.24
C ARG A 90 -14.70 1.41 0.28
N VAL A 91 -13.62 0.74 0.70
CA VAL A 91 -12.27 1.30 0.71
C VAL A 91 -11.84 1.70 -0.70
N LYS A 92 -11.97 0.79 -1.68
CA LYS A 92 -11.67 1.06 -3.10
C LYS A 92 -12.44 2.28 -3.60
N ARG A 93 -13.77 2.31 -3.41
CA ARG A 93 -14.63 3.43 -3.85
C ARG A 93 -14.21 4.74 -3.21
N HIS A 94 -13.92 4.73 -1.91
CA HIS A 94 -13.44 5.91 -1.18
C HIS A 94 -12.14 6.42 -1.78
N ILE A 95 -11.15 5.55 -2.02
CA ILE A 95 -9.87 6.00 -2.58
C ILE A 95 -10.04 6.55 -4.00
N SER A 96 -10.80 5.86 -4.85
CA SER A 96 -11.08 6.37 -6.19
C SER A 96 -11.76 7.74 -6.18
N ALA A 97 -12.71 7.97 -5.27
CA ALA A 97 -13.48 9.21 -5.23
C ALA A 97 -12.77 10.36 -4.49
N ALA A 98 -12.11 10.09 -3.37
CA ALA A 98 -11.55 11.10 -2.48
C ALA A 98 -10.09 11.44 -2.78
N HIS A 99 -9.33 10.47 -3.30
CA HIS A 99 -7.90 10.62 -3.57
C HIS A 99 -7.66 10.75 -5.07
N ILE A 100 -7.95 9.70 -5.85
CA ILE A 100 -7.61 9.67 -7.29
C ILE A 100 -8.37 10.76 -8.08
N ARG A 101 -9.69 10.87 -7.90
CA ARG A 101 -10.50 11.85 -8.66
C ARG A 101 -10.34 13.30 -8.21
N ARG A 102 -10.14 13.55 -6.92
CA ARG A 102 -10.09 14.92 -6.35
C ARG A 102 -8.68 15.48 -6.23
N GLN A 103 -7.68 14.61 -6.13
CA GLN A 103 -6.28 14.96 -5.93
C GLN A 103 -5.41 14.26 -6.99
N GLY A 104 -5.88 14.23 -8.25
CA GLY A 104 -5.28 13.46 -9.33
C GLY A 104 -3.81 13.80 -9.59
N ASP A 105 -3.40 15.04 -9.35
CA ASP A 105 -2.01 15.49 -9.48
C ASP A 105 -1.08 14.86 -8.44
N PHE A 106 -1.59 14.56 -7.24
CA PHE A 106 -0.82 13.92 -6.17
C PHE A 106 -0.83 12.39 -6.29
N TYR A 107 -1.95 11.82 -6.77
CA TYR A 107 -2.12 10.38 -6.95
C TYR A 107 -1.94 9.95 -8.42
N VAL A 108 -0.99 10.57 -9.12
CA VAL A 108 -0.75 10.35 -10.55
C VAL A 108 -0.47 8.87 -10.83
N GLY A 109 -1.26 8.30 -11.74
CA GLY A 109 -1.10 6.91 -12.13
C GLY A 109 -1.42 5.90 -11.02
N LEU A 110 -1.99 6.30 -9.89
CA LEU A 110 -2.45 5.36 -8.86
C LEU A 110 -3.64 4.55 -9.39
N GLN A 111 -3.55 3.24 -9.29
CA GLN A 111 -4.65 2.32 -9.57
C GLN A 111 -4.93 1.44 -8.35
N ILE A 112 -6.18 0.98 -8.22
CA ILE A 112 -6.59 0.11 -7.11
C ILE A 112 -7.39 -1.09 -7.59
N THR A 113 -6.94 -2.26 -7.15
CA THR A 113 -7.58 -3.55 -7.35
C THR A 113 -7.87 -4.19 -6.00
N LEU A 114 -8.74 -5.19 -6.00
CA LEU A 114 -8.96 -6.05 -4.85
C LEU A 114 -8.09 -7.28 -5.03
N ALA A 115 -7.48 -7.78 -3.95
CA ALA A 115 -6.81 -9.06 -3.97
C ALA A 115 -7.82 -10.18 -4.27
N ASP A 116 -7.41 -11.13 -5.09
CA ASP A 116 -8.23 -12.30 -5.39
C ASP A 116 -8.35 -13.19 -4.14
N SER A 117 -9.53 -13.76 -3.92
CA SER A 117 -9.78 -14.69 -2.80
C SER A 117 -9.40 -16.11 -3.25
N SER A 118 -8.14 -16.33 -3.60
CA SER A 118 -7.65 -17.66 -4.03
C SER A 118 -7.30 -18.54 -2.83
#